data_AF-A0A8S3TLX3-F1
#
_entry.id   AF-A0A8S3TLX3-F1
#
_cell.length_a   1.000
_cell.length_b   1.000
_cell.length_c   1.000
_cell.angle_alpha   90.00
_cell.angle_beta   90.00
_cell.angle_gamma   90.00
#
_symmetry.space_group_name_H-M   'P 1'
#
loop_
_entity.id
_entity.type
_entity.pdbx_description
1 polymer ?
#
loop_
_entity_poly.entity_id
_entity_poly.type
_entity_poly.pdbx_seq_one_letter_code
_entity_poly.pdbx_strand_id
1 'polypeptide(L)'
;MPRGYGGMAILWRKELDHLISTVKAGNSRIQCIEIEGEPNIIIISLYLPCKGPTNSTQELLECIDQLNEIVCTYSNTHQIIIGRDFNEDIINGASSQRKKCINDFMQDHELSSKETGLTFIHSNGKDATAIDFILYQNKYSENIIDIKKLNVTSNVSDHYPILLSVLHHQKKLNTSGKSQTSTKTFNKKANDVAIIATNPLEIQTLQLTSVEEKDICYNQLKVLYCQ
;
A
#
# COMPACT_ATOMS: atom_id res chain seq x y z
N MET A 1 -22.60 -8.62 -16.03
CA MET A 1 -22.63 -7.16 -15.83
C MET A 1 -21.44 -6.55 -16.55
N PRO A 2 -21.58 -5.42 -17.24
CA PRO A 2 -20.41 -4.67 -17.71
C PRO A 2 -19.57 -4.28 -16.50
N ARG A 3 -18.26 -4.54 -16.53
CA ARG A 3 -17.33 -4.02 -15.51
C ARG A 3 -17.25 -2.50 -15.69
N GLY A 4 -17.34 -1.75 -14.58
CA GLY A 4 -17.18 -0.30 -14.63
C GLY A 4 -15.81 0.09 -15.22
N TYR A 5 -15.70 1.32 -15.71
CA TYR A 5 -14.38 1.88 -16.04
C TYR A 5 -13.51 1.82 -14.78
N GLY A 6 -12.41 1.07 -14.85
CA GLY A 6 -11.49 0.91 -13.72
C GLY A 6 -11.02 2.27 -13.22
N GLY A 7 -10.94 2.42 -11.90
CA GLY A 7 -10.49 3.63 -11.24
C GLY A 7 -9.72 3.26 -9.99
N MET A 8 -8.82 4.14 -9.58
CA MET A 8 -8.06 3.98 -8.34
C MET A 8 -8.23 5.20 -7.47
N ALA A 9 -8.29 4.96 -6.17
CA ALA A 9 -8.21 6.01 -5.19
C ALA A 9 -7.26 5.58 -4.07
N ILE A 10 -6.68 6.60 -3.43
CA ILE A 10 -5.99 6.48 -2.16
C ILE A 10 -6.80 7.35 -1.22
N LEU A 11 -7.34 6.75 -0.15
CA LEU A 11 -7.98 7.50 0.91
C LEU A 11 -7.08 7.48 2.13
N TRP A 12 -7.31 8.43 3.01
CA TRP A 12 -6.66 8.46 4.28
C TRP A 12 -7.60 9.09 5.29
N ARG A 13 -7.30 8.82 6.55
CA ARG A 13 -7.99 9.43 7.66
C ARG A 13 -7.58 10.89 7.75
N LYS A 14 -8.55 11.79 7.98
CA LYS A 14 -8.34 13.24 8.06
C LYS A 14 -7.24 13.63 9.06
N GLU A 15 -7.06 12.83 10.10
CA GLU A 15 -6.02 13.01 11.09
C GLU A 15 -4.60 12.95 10.49
N LEU A 16 -4.44 12.28 9.34
CA LEU A 16 -3.18 12.16 8.60
C LEU A 16 -2.97 13.24 7.53
N ASP A 17 -3.94 14.14 7.31
CA ASP A 17 -3.85 15.18 6.26
C ASP A 17 -2.55 15.98 6.34
N HIS A 18 -2.07 16.26 7.55
CA HIS A 18 -0.87 17.05 7.79
C HIS A 18 0.44 16.31 7.47
N LEU A 19 0.41 14.98 7.31
CA LEU A 19 1.58 14.16 6.96
C LEU A 19 1.58 13.78 5.49
N ILE A 20 0.44 13.87 4.81
CA ILE A 20 0.24 13.33 3.48
C ILE A 20 0.35 14.44 2.44
N SER A 21 1.15 14.20 1.41
CA SER A 21 1.16 15.02 0.21
C SER A 21 0.91 14.18 -1.04
N THR A 22 0.21 14.77 -2.01
CA THR A 22 -0.07 14.11 -3.28
C THR A 22 1.15 14.14 -4.18
N VAL A 23 1.54 13.00 -4.74
CA VAL A 23 2.65 12.92 -5.69
C VAL A 23 2.08 12.88 -7.10
N LYS A 24 2.45 13.87 -7.92
CA LYS A 24 2.05 13.95 -9.34
C LYS A 24 2.93 13.04 -10.21
N ALA A 25 2.92 11.76 -9.89
CA ALA A 25 3.55 10.71 -10.68
C ALA A 25 2.54 9.59 -10.92
N GLY A 26 2.74 8.82 -11.99
CA GLY A 26 1.81 7.74 -12.37
C GLY A 26 0.82 8.13 -13.46
N ASN A 27 -0.24 7.33 -13.59
CA ASN A 27 -1.25 7.44 -14.63
C ASN A 27 -2.63 6.97 -14.08
N SER A 28 -3.59 6.62 -14.94
CA SER A 28 -4.90 6.12 -14.49
C SER A 28 -4.83 4.78 -13.73
N ARG A 29 -3.71 4.06 -13.82
CA ARG A 29 -3.42 2.75 -13.19
C ARG A 29 -2.33 2.79 -12.13
N ILE A 30 -1.68 3.94 -11.92
CA ILE A 30 -0.66 4.15 -10.89
C ILE A 30 -0.94 5.48 -10.18
N GLN A 31 -1.18 5.45 -8.87
CA GLN A 31 -1.41 6.64 -8.05
C GLN A 31 -0.46 6.63 -6.86
N CYS A 32 0.07 7.79 -6.50
CA CYS A 32 1.09 7.92 -5.47
C CYS A 32 0.74 8.98 -4.43
N ILE A 33 1.03 8.69 -3.17
CA ILE A 33 1.12 9.69 -2.11
C ILE A 33 2.46 9.56 -1.39
N GLU A 34 2.90 10.66 -0.81
CA GLU A 34 4.03 10.70 0.11
C GLU A 34 3.49 10.89 1.52
N ILE A 35 4.07 10.17 2.47
CA ILE A 35 3.82 10.30 3.90
C ILE A 35 5.13 10.78 4.54
N GLU A 36 5.09 11.96 5.16
CA GLU A 36 6.24 12.55 5.82
C GLU A 36 6.70 11.71 7.01
N GLY A 37 7.99 11.36 7.06
CA GLY A 37 8.60 10.56 8.12
C GLY A 37 10.12 10.51 8.03
N GLU A 38 10.73 9.58 8.76
CA GLU A 38 12.18 9.33 8.73
C GLU A 38 12.48 7.83 8.51
N PRO A 39 12.69 7.38 7.25
CA PRO A 39 12.54 8.14 6.01
C PRO A 39 11.06 8.43 5.68
N ASN A 40 10.83 9.35 4.75
CA ASN A 40 9.51 9.52 4.15
C ASN A 40 9.07 8.21 3.48
N ILE A 41 7.76 7.97 3.40
CA ILE A 41 7.19 6.78 2.76
C ILE A 41 6.47 7.18 1.47
N ILE A 42 6.81 6.54 0.36
CA ILE A 42 6.00 6.60 -0.87
C ILE A 42 5.09 5.39 -0.92
N ILE A 43 3.78 5.66 -0.97
CA ILE A 43 2.75 4.67 -1.17
C ILE A 43 2.30 4.72 -2.62
N ILE A 44 2.40 3.58 -3.31
CA ILE A 44 1.99 3.42 -4.70
C ILE A 44 0.80 2.46 -4.75
N SER A 45 -0.36 2.98 -5.16
CA SER A 45 -1.55 2.19 -5.47
C SER A 45 -1.51 1.81 -6.96
N LEU A 46 -1.63 0.51 -7.25
CA LEU A 46 -1.43 -0.06 -8.59
C LEU A 46 -2.68 -0.78 -9.12
N TYR A 47 -2.94 -0.76 -10.42
CA TYR A 47 -3.95 -1.63 -11.02
C TYR A 47 -3.51 -2.11 -12.39
N LEU A 48 -2.78 -3.24 -12.41
CA LEU A 48 -2.21 -3.77 -13.65
C LEU A 48 -3.32 -4.27 -14.58
N PRO A 49 -3.15 -4.13 -15.91
CA PRO A 49 -4.15 -4.56 -16.88
C PRO A 49 -4.43 -6.06 -16.78
N CYS A 50 -5.70 -6.45 -16.85
CA CYS A 50 -6.10 -7.86 -16.85
C CYS A 50 -5.63 -8.60 -18.11
N LYS A 51 -5.59 -9.94 -18.05
CA LYS A 51 -5.32 -10.80 -19.21
C LYS A 51 -6.50 -10.75 -20.17
N GLY A 52 -6.23 -10.75 -21.49
CA GLY A 52 -7.26 -10.93 -22.52
C GLY A 52 -7.37 -9.81 -23.57
N PRO A 53 -7.37 -8.51 -23.19
CA PRO A 53 -7.38 -7.42 -24.17
C PRO A 53 -6.17 -7.51 -25.10
N THR A 54 -6.35 -7.19 -26.40
CA THR A 54 -5.30 -7.27 -27.42
C THR A 54 -4.04 -6.46 -27.07
N ASN A 55 -4.20 -5.35 -26.34
CA ASN A 55 -3.11 -4.47 -25.95
C ASN A 55 -2.62 -4.68 -24.50
N SER A 56 -3.12 -5.70 -23.80
CA SER A 56 -2.81 -5.94 -22.36
C SER A 56 -1.33 -6.10 -22.05
N THR A 57 -0.53 -6.61 -23.00
CA THR A 57 0.92 -6.73 -22.86
C THR A 57 1.60 -5.37 -22.95
N GLN A 58 1.21 -4.54 -23.93
CA GLN A 58 1.76 -3.20 -24.10
C GLN A 58 1.40 -2.32 -22.89
N GLU A 59 0.14 -2.34 -22.45
CA GLU A 59 -0.29 -1.62 -21.25
C GLU A 59 0.46 -2.07 -19.99
N LEU A 60 0.81 -3.36 -19.90
CA LEU A 60 1.62 -3.86 -18.79
C LEU A 60 3.01 -3.26 -18.82
N LEU A 61 3.69 -3.30 -19.97
CA LEU A 61 5.04 -2.76 -20.12
C LEU A 61 5.08 -1.26 -19.79
N GLU A 62 4.11 -0.49 -20.29
CA GLU A 62 3.97 0.93 -19.95
C GLU A 62 3.79 1.18 -18.45
N CYS A 63 3.01 0.33 -17.77
CA CYS A 63 2.88 0.41 -16.30
C CYS A 63 4.20 0.08 -15.59
N ILE A 64 4.92 -0.95 -16.03
CA ILE A 64 6.20 -1.35 -15.44
C ILE A 64 7.27 -0.27 -15.67
N ASP A 65 7.34 0.32 -16.86
CA ASP A 65 8.25 1.42 -17.17
C ASP A 65 7.97 2.65 -16.30
N GLN A 66 6.70 2.96 -16.09
CA GLN A 66 6.33 4.06 -15.20
C GLN A 66 6.62 3.75 -13.72
N LEU A 67 6.40 2.51 -13.27
CA LEU A 67 6.81 2.08 -11.95
C LEU A 67 8.33 2.18 -11.78
N ASN A 68 9.11 1.77 -12.79
CA ASN A 68 10.57 1.91 -12.81
C ASN A 68 10.98 3.36 -12.61
N GLU A 69 10.39 4.31 -13.34
CA GLU A 69 10.69 5.74 -13.21
C GLU A 69 10.43 6.24 -11.79
N ILE A 70 9.26 5.90 -11.22
CA ILE A 70 8.89 6.31 -9.86
C ILE A 70 9.85 5.71 -8.84
N VAL A 71 10.12 4.40 -8.92
CA VAL A 71 11.00 3.74 -7.97
C VAL A 71 12.42 4.29 -8.05
N CYS A 72 12.98 4.47 -9.25
CA CYS A 72 14.29 5.11 -9.45
C CYS A 72 14.35 6.52 -8.86
N THR A 73 13.27 7.29 -8.97
CA THR A 73 13.21 8.66 -8.47
C THR A 73 13.25 8.73 -6.94
N TYR A 74 12.55 7.82 -6.26
CA TYR A 74 12.33 7.91 -4.81
C TYR A 74 13.13 6.91 -3.97
N SER A 75 13.72 5.87 -4.56
CA SER A 75 14.33 4.74 -3.84
C SER A 75 15.48 5.12 -2.91
N ASN A 76 16.17 6.22 -3.19
CA ASN A 76 17.31 6.70 -2.39
C ASN A 76 16.89 7.54 -1.18
N THR A 77 15.70 8.13 -1.20
CA THR A 77 15.24 9.11 -0.21
C THR A 77 14.02 8.65 0.56
N HIS A 78 13.30 7.65 0.05
CA HIS A 78 12.04 7.18 0.60
C HIS A 78 12.04 5.67 0.81
N GLN A 79 11.22 5.24 1.78
CA GLN A 79 10.72 3.88 1.82
C GLN A 79 9.59 3.72 0.81
N ILE A 80 9.73 2.79 -0.12
CA ILE A 80 8.72 2.52 -1.14
C ILE A 80 7.88 1.31 -0.76
N ILE A 81 6.56 1.50 -0.86
CA ILE A 81 5.55 0.47 -0.68
C ILE A 81 4.61 0.53 -1.87
N ILE A 82 4.46 -0.60 -2.57
CA ILE A 82 3.60 -0.73 -3.74
C ILE A 82 2.53 -1.76 -3.38
N GLY A 83 1.27 -1.53 -3.72
CA GLY A 83 0.26 -2.55 -3.48
C GLY A 83 -1.01 -2.37 -4.27
N ARG A 84 -1.77 -3.46 -4.38
CA ARG A 84 -3.08 -3.70 -5.04
C ARG A 84 -2.99 -4.91 -6.00
N ASP A 85 -3.88 -4.96 -6.99
CA ASP A 85 -4.11 -6.02 -7.95
C ASP A 85 -3.10 -5.98 -9.11
N PHE A 86 -2.30 -7.03 -9.16
CA PHE A 86 -1.31 -7.28 -10.20
C PHE A 86 -1.91 -8.03 -11.41
N ASN A 87 -3.15 -8.52 -11.29
CA ASN A 87 -3.82 -9.38 -12.25
C ASN A 87 -2.97 -10.60 -12.67
N GLU A 88 -2.06 -11.02 -11.77
CA GLU A 88 -1.13 -12.12 -11.98
C GLU A 88 -0.67 -12.68 -10.63
N ASP A 89 -0.52 -14.00 -10.55
CA ASP A 89 0.04 -14.65 -9.37
C ASP A 89 1.58 -14.66 -9.45
N ILE A 90 2.18 -13.67 -8.81
CA ILE A 90 3.63 -13.43 -8.88
C ILE A 90 4.45 -14.39 -8.00
N ILE A 91 3.81 -15.14 -7.08
CA ILE A 91 4.50 -16.06 -6.16
C ILE A 91 4.35 -17.50 -6.64
N ASN A 92 3.13 -18.05 -6.62
CA ASN A 92 2.86 -19.49 -6.75
C ASN A 92 2.37 -19.91 -8.15
N GLY A 93 2.00 -18.95 -9.00
CA GLY A 93 1.46 -19.21 -10.33
C GLY A 93 2.46 -19.83 -11.32
N ALA A 94 1.92 -20.47 -12.37
CA ALA A 94 2.72 -20.93 -13.50
C ALA A 94 3.52 -19.78 -14.14
N SER A 95 4.71 -20.10 -14.64
CA SER A 95 5.55 -19.10 -15.29
C SER A 95 4.83 -18.52 -16.52
N SER A 96 4.71 -17.20 -16.56
CA SER A 96 4.13 -16.43 -17.66
C SER A 96 5.07 -15.28 -18.01
N GLN A 97 4.99 -14.75 -19.24
CA GLN A 97 5.79 -13.57 -19.61
C GLN A 97 5.47 -12.36 -18.73
N ARG A 98 4.21 -12.22 -18.28
CA ARG A 98 3.79 -11.16 -17.35
C ARG A 98 4.43 -11.33 -15.99
N LYS A 99 4.35 -12.54 -15.42
CA LYS A 99 4.99 -12.89 -14.15
C LYS A 99 6.49 -12.64 -14.22
N LYS A 100 7.14 -13.05 -15.31
CA LYS A 100 8.56 -12.78 -15.54
C LYS A 100 8.84 -11.27 -15.52
N CYS A 101 8.10 -10.48 -16.28
CA CYS A 101 8.27 -9.02 -16.33
C CYS A 101 8.12 -8.36 -14.95
N ILE A 102 7.13 -8.78 -14.15
CA ILE A 102 6.94 -8.25 -12.79
C ILE A 102 8.07 -8.72 -11.86
N ASN A 103 8.51 -9.98 -11.98
CA ASN A 103 9.59 -10.52 -11.16
C ASN A 103 10.94 -9.88 -11.50
N ASP A 104 11.21 -9.61 -12.77
CA ASP A 104 12.40 -8.89 -13.22
C ASP A 104 12.39 -7.47 -12.61
N PHE A 105 11.26 -6.76 -12.67
CA PHE A 105 11.08 -5.47 -11.97
C PHE A 105 11.32 -5.57 -10.45
N MET A 106 10.79 -6.60 -9.79
CA MET A 106 11.01 -6.80 -8.36
C MET A 106 12.48 -7.07 -8.03
N GLN A 107 13.16 -7.85 -8.87
CA GLN A 107 14.57 -8.16 -8.71
C GLN A 107 15.43 -6.91 -8.88
N ASP A 108 15.18 -6.12 -9.92
CA ASP A 108 15.95 -4.91 -10.24
C ASP A 108 15.88 -3.86 -9.13
N HIS A 109 14.76 -3.81 -8.39
CA HIS A 109 14.53 -2.84 -7.32
C HIS A 109 14.59 -3.41 -5.90
N GLU A 110 15.07 -4.66 -5.76
CA GLU A 110 15.17 -5.38 -4.49
C GLU A 110 13.85 -5.33 -3.69
N LEU A 111 12.74 -5.58 -4.37
CA LEU A 111 11.40 -5.62 -3.79
C LEU A 111 11.03 -7.05 -3.38
N SER A 112 10.44 -7.18 -2.19
CA SER A 112 9.83 -8.42 -1.70
C SER A 112 8.34 -8.28 -1.50
N SER A 113 7.67 -9.42 -1.46
CA SER A 113 6.25 -9.56 -1.11
C SER A 113 6.08 -10.68 -0.09
N LYS A 114 4.98 -10.66 0.67
CA LYS A 114 4.57 -11.77 1.53
C LYS A 114 3.28 -12.37 0.98
N GLU A 115 3.20 -13.70 0.98
CA GLU A 115 1.98 -14.40 0.59
C GLU A 115 0.86 -14.14 1.61
N THR A 116 -0.30 -13.68 1.12
CA THR A 116 -1.51 -13.44 1.92
C THR A 116 -2.62 -14.46 1.64
N GLY A 117 -2.33 -15.48 0.84
CA GLY A 117 -3.27 -16.47 0.33
C GLY A 117 -4.17 -15.93 -0.80
N LEU A 118 -5.24 -16.65 -1.12
CA LEU A 118 -6.16 -16.29 -2.22
C LEU A 118 -6.94 -15.01 -1.90
N THR A 119 -6.83 -14.01 -2.77
CA THR A 119 -7.41 -12.67 -2.57
C THR A 119 -8.58 -12.41 -3.49
N PHE A 120 -8.66 -13.07 -4.64
CA PHE A 120 -9.76 -12.92 -5.58
C PHE A 120 -10.60 -14.19 -5.65
N ILE A 121 -11.93 -14.06 -5.61
CA ILE A 121 -12.87 -15.14 -5.85
C ILE A 121 -13.52 -14.92 -7.21
N HIS A 122 -13.37 -15.87 -8.13
CA HIS A 122 -14.02 -15.79 -9.42
C HIS A 122 -15.56 -15.84 -9.26
N SER A 123 -16.27 -15.25 -10.22
CA SER A 123 -17.74 -15.22 -10.24
C SER A 123 -18.41 -16.61 -10.26
N ASN A 124 -17.65 -17.67 -10.53
CA ASN A 124 -18.13 -19.05 -10.43
C ASN A 124 -18.18 -19.59 -8.99
N GLY A 125 -17.68 -18.83 -8.02
CA GLY A 125 -17.65 -19.17 -6.59
C GLY A 125 -16.75 -20.36 -6.24
N LYS A 126 -15.94 -20.86 -7.19
CA LYS A 126 -15.11 -22.07 -7.03
C LYS A 126 -13.64 -21.79 -7.23
N ASP A 127 -13.31 -20.99 -8.24
CA ASP A 127 -11.93 -20.62 -8.52
C ASP A 127 -11.56 -19.39 -7.69
N ALA A 128 -10.34 -19.40 -7.17
CA ALA A 128 -9.80 -18.27 -6.43
C ALA A 128 -8.30 -18.15 -6.69
N THR A 129 -7.81 -16.92 -6.74
CA THR A 129 -6.41 -16.62 -7.10
C THR A 129 -5.80 -15.61 -6.15
N ALA A 130 -4.50 -15.71 -5.93
CA ALA A 130 -3.71 -14.67 -5.26
C ALA A 130 -3.19 -13.70 -6.33
N ILE A 131 -3.86 -12.56 -6.49
CA ILE A 131 -3.48 -11.54 -7.48
C ILE A 131 -3.29 -10.16 -6.87
N ASP A 132 -3.66 -9.98 -5.60
CA ASP A 132 -3.42 -8.75 -4.86
C ASP A 132 -2.18 -8.95 -3.98
N PHE A 133 -1.20 -8.06 -4.11
CA PHE A 133 0.07 -8.16 -3.39
C PHE A 133 0.49 -6.81 -2.85
N ILE A 134 1.34 -6.85 -1.84
CA ILE A 134 2.06 -5.70 -1.29
C ILE A 134 3.55 -5.95 -1.49
N LEU A 135 4.18 -5.09 -2.29
CA LEU A 135 5.61 -5.05 -2.47
C LEU A 135 6.23 -3.98 -1.57
N TYR A 136 7.40 -4.29 -1.02
CA TYR A 136 8.19 -3.37 -0.20
C TYR A 136 9.68 -3.60 -0.45
N GLN A 137 10.49 -2.56 -0.28
CA GLN A 137 11.94 -2.68 -0.43
C GLN A 137 12.55 -3.53 0.69
N ASN A 138 13.45 -4.44 0.33
CA ASN A 138 14.12 -5.37 1.26
C ASN A 138 14.82 -4.66 2.41
N LYS A 139 15.46 -3.52 2.11
CA LYS A 139 16.18 -2.70 3.11
C LYS A 139 15.29 -2.07 4.19
N TYR A 140 13.97 -2.14 4.06
CA TYR A 140 13.00 -1.68 5.05
C TYR A 140 12.08 -2.82 5.54
N SER A 141 12.51 -4.08 5.36
CA SER A 141 11.71 -5.25 5.73
C SER A 141 11.37 -5.30 7.22
N GLU A 142 12.23 -4.75 8.07
CA GLU A 142 12.06 -4.60 9.51
C GLU A 142 10.97 -3.59 9.88
N ASN A 143 10.67 -2.63 9.02
CA ASN A 143 9.55 -1.69 9.20
C ASN A 143 8.21 -2.36 8.88
N ILE A 144 8.19 -3.52 8.23
CA ILE A 144 6.97 -4.24 7.86
C ILE A 144 6.55 -5.15 9.02
N ILE A 145 5.62 -4.66 9.84
CA ILE A 145 5.11 -5.36 11.03
C ILE A 145 4.25 -6.55 10.62
N ASP A 146 3.29 -6.35 9.72
CA ASP A 146 2.32 -7.39 9.34
C ASP A 146 1.76 -7.11 7.94
N ILE A 147 1.51 -8.18 7.18
CA ILE A 147 0.78 -8.15 5.91
C ILE A 147 -0.19 -9.31 5.94
N LYS A 148 -1.49 -9.03 5.92
CA LYS A 148 -2.50 -10.09 5.97
C LYS A 148 -3.76 -9.74 5.20
N LYS A 149 -4.37 -10.79 4.64
CA LYS A 149 -5.71 -10.73 4.10
C LYS A 149 -6.74 -10.56 5.22
N LEU A 150 -7.70 -9.65 5.03
CA LEU A 150 -8.82 -9.47 5.94
C LEU A 150 -10.06 -10.22 5.43
N ASN A 151 -10.72 -10.92 6.35
CA ASN A 151 -12.06 -11.47 6.09
C ASN A 151 -13.09 -10.52 6.71
N VAL A 152 -13.63 -9.64 5.88
CA VAL A 152 -14.61 -8.62 6.28
C VAL A 152 -15.98 -9.06 5.80
N THR A 153 -16.91 -9.31 6.71
CA THR A 153 -18.26 -9.81 6.37
C THR A 153 -19.08 -8.80 5.58
N SER A 154 -18.78 -7.51 5.70
CA SER A 154 -19.43 -6.42 4.96
C SER A 154 -18.77 -6.14 3.61
N ASN A 155 -17.68 -6.81 3.25
CA ASN A 155 -17.03 -6.60 1.96
C ASN A 155 -17.89 -7.22 0.85
N VAL A 156 -18.41 -6.37 -0.03
CA VAL A 156 -19.24 -6.82 -1.17
C VAL A 156 -18.43 -7.08 -2.44
N SER A 157 -17.11 -6.83 -2.40
CA SER A 157 -16.18 -7.07 -3.49
C SER A 157 -15.86 -8.55 -3.67
N ASP A 158 -15.53 -8.96 -4.89
CA ASP A 158 -14.96 -10.28 -5.19
C ASP A 158 -13.48 -10.39 -4.83
N HIS A 159 -12.87 -9.28 -4.40
CA HIS A 159 -11.54 -9.24 -3.79
C HIS A 159 -11.60 -9.11 -2.27
N TYR A 160 -10.74 -9.84 -1.57
CA TYR A 160 -10.48 -9.65 -0.14
C TYR A 160 -9.50 -8.50 0.08
N PRO A 161 -9.77 -7.60 1.04
CA PRO A 161 -8.83 -6.55 1.38
C PRO A 161 -7.53 -7.09 1.97
N ILE A 162 -6.42 -6.40 1.71
CA ILE A 162 -5.12 -6.67 2.35
C ILE A 162 -4.79 -5.53 3.31
N LEU A 163 -4.48 -5.90 4.56
CA LEU A 163 -3.97 -5.00 5.56
C LEU A 163 -2.46 -5.11 5.66
N LEU A 164 -1.79 -4.00 5.39
CA LEU A 164 -0.39 -3.77 5.71
C LEU A 164 -0.30 -2.96 7.02
N SER A 165 0.59 -3.36 7.91
CA SER A 165 0.98 -2.58 9.08
C SER A 165 2.47 -2.28 9.01
N VAL A 166 2.83 -1.00 9.12
CA VAL A 166 4.22 -0.55 9.07
C VAL A 166 4.58 0.30 10.27
N LEU A 167 5.85 0.22 10.64
CA LEU A 167 6.47 1.14 11.59
C LEU A 167 6.72 2.46 10.88
N HIS A 168 6.16 3.54 11.42
CA HIS A 168 6.34 4.88 10.88
C HIS A 168 6.99 5.77 11.93
N HIS A 169 8.16 6.32 11.57
CA HIS A 169 8.92 7.24 12.39
C HIS A 169 8.57 8.67 11.98
N GLN A 170 7.89 9.40 12.84
CA GLN A 170 7.62 10.81 12.59
C GLN A 170 8.88 11.64 12.85
N LYS A 171 9.16 12.60 11.97
CA LYS A 171 10.24 13.57 12.21
C LYS A 171 9.95 14.32 13.50
N LYS A 172 10.95 14.42 14.38
CA LYS A 172 10.85 15.27 15.57
C LYS A 172 10.67 16.71 15.13
N LEU A 173 9.54 17.32 15.46
CA LEU A 173 9.35 18.76 15.32
C LEU A 173 10.36 19.44 16.25
N ASN A 174 11.37 20.10 15.68
CA ASN A 174 12.28 20.95 16.44
C ASN A 174 11.49 22.16 16.96
N THR A 175 10.95 22.06 18.18
CA THR A 175 10.39 23.20 18.90
C THR A 175 11.52 24.13 19.32
N SER A 176 11.99 24.95 18.38
CA SER A 176 12.87 26.07 18.64
C SER A 176 12.00 27.25 19.10
N GLY A 177 11.78 27.38 20.42
CA GLY A 177 11.29 28.64 20.99
C GLY A 177 10.41 28.55 22.24
N LYS A 178 11.04 28.83 23.38
CA LYS A 178 10.48 29.28 24.68
C LYS A 178 9.70 28.25 25.52
N SER A 179 10.46 27.70 26.46
CA SER A 179 9.99 27.17 27.74
C SER A 179 9.02 28.14 28.42
N GLN A 180 7.79 27.68 28.67
CA GLN A 180 7.08 27.99 29.90
C GLN A 180 6.15 26.83 30.27
N THR A 181 6.37 26.37 31.49
CA THR A 181 5.72 25.35 32.28
C THR A 181 4.19 25.33 32.18
N SER A 182 3.62 24.20 31.75
CA SER A 182 2.51 23.58 32.47
C SER A 182 2.44 22.09 32.10
N THR A 183 2.61 21.23 33.10
CA THR A 183 2.34 19.80 33.04
C THR A 183 0.85 19.59 32.78
N LYS A 184 0.48 19.43 31.51
CA LYS A 184 -0.75 18.75 31.12
C LYS A 184 -0.35 17.45 30.46
N THR A 185 -0.54 16.35 31.18
CA THR A 185 -0.46 14.99 30.67
C THR A 185 -1.50 14.81 29.58
N PHE A 186 -1.11 15.08 28.33
CA PHE A 186 -1.90 14.74 27.16
C PHE A 186 -1.64 13.27 26.82
N ASN A 187 -2.49 12.39 27.33
CA ASN A 187 -2.61 11.02 26.84
C ASN A 187 -3.15 11.08 25.40
N LYS A 188 -2.26 11.10 24.41
CA LYS A 188 -2.66 11.02 23.00
C LYS A 188 -2.26 9.65 22.47
N LYS A 189 -3.23 8.71 22.48
CA LYS A 189 -3.16 7.49 21.67
C LYS A 189 -3.17 7.91 20.19
N ALA A 190 -2.02 7.92 19.54
CA ALA A 190 -1.94 8.07 18.08
C ALA A 190 -1.89 6.67 17.46
N ASN A 191 -3.04 6.21 16.96
CA ASN A 191 -3.16 5.03 16.13
C ASN A 191 -3.54 5.52 14.73
N ASP A 192 -2.54 5.58 13.84
CA ASP A 192 -2.67 6.21 12.54
C ASP A 192 -2.96 5.13 11.46
N VAL A 193 -4.03 5.31 10.69
CA VAL A 193 -4.47 4.35 9.66
C VAL A 193 -4.68 5.11 8.35
N ALA A 194 -3.87 4.85 7.35
CA ALA A 194 -4.13 5.17 5.94
C ALA A 194 -4.95 4.04 5.30
N ILE A 195 -5.87 4.37 4.39
CA ILE A 195 -6.78 3.38 3.79
C ILE A 195 -6.85 3.61 2.29
N ILE A 196 -6.13 2.80 1.51
CA ILE A 196 -6.17 2.80 0.06
C ILE A 196 -7.39 2.01 -0.43
N ALA A 197 -8.57 2.63 -0.40
CA ALA A 197 -9.78 2.04 -0.98
C ALA A 197 -10.13 2.63 -2.34
N THR A 198 -10.96 1.93 -3.12
CA THR A 198 -11.57 2.44 -4.38
C THR A 198 -13.00 2.90 -4.18
N ASN A 199 -13.60 2.67 -2.99
CA ASN A 199 -14.97 3.05 -2.69
C ASN A 199 -15.12 3.54 -1.23
N PRO A 200 -15.70 4.73 -0.97
CA PRO A 200 -15.77 5.33 0.38
C PRO A 200 -16.73 4.65 1.37
N LEU A 201 -17.54 3.67 0.95
CA LEU A 201 -18.71 3.21 1.72
C LEU A 201 -18.44 2.08 2.74
N GLU A 202 -17.23 1.52 2.83
CA GLU A 202 -16.97 0.31 3.64
C GLU A 202 -15.82 0.44 4.64
N ILE A 203 -15.89 1.42 5.55
CA ILE A 203 -14.88 1.54 6.62
C ILE A 203 -15.55 1.87 7.95
N GLN A 204 -15.98 0.84 8.67
CA GLN A 204 -16.15 0.90 10.11
C GLN A 204 -15.60 -0.39 10.73
N THR A 205 -14.80 -0.21 11.80
CA THR A 205 -14.37 -1.23 12.79
C THR A 205 -13.01 -1.91 12.57
N LEU A 206 -11.91 -1.18 12.85
CA LEU A 206 -10.62 -1.76 13.25
C LEU A 206 -10.15 -1.10 14.56
N GLN A 207 -10.22 -1.81 15.70
CA GLN A 207 -9.70 -1.36 17.01
C GLN A 207 -8.29 -1.91 17.26
N LEU A 208 -7.37 -1.09 17.81
CA LEU A 208 -5.93 -1.41 17.89
C LEU A 208 -5.20 -0.87 19.13
N THR A 209 -4.12 -1.57 19.51
CA THR A 209 -3.27 -1.43 20.70
C THR A 209 -1.93 -0.74 20.42
N SER A 210 -1.41 0.06 21.37
CA SER A 210 -0.14 0.80 21.32
C SER A 210 1.01 0.06 22.03
N VAL A 211 2.27 0.30 21.63
CA VAL A 211 3.50 -0.13 22.34
C VAL A 211 4.39 1.09 22.55
N GLU A 212 4.90 1.30 23.77
CA GLU A 212 5.83 2.39 24.12
C GLU A 212 7.22 1.83 24.45
N GLU A 213 8.27 2.38 23.83
CA GLU A 213 9.65 2.28 24.30
C GLU A 213 10.30 3.67 24.33
N LYS A 214 11.19 3.89 25.30
CA LYS A 214 11.74 5.21 25.62
C LYS A 214 12.61 5.75 24.48
N ASP A 215 12.41 7.03 24.19
CA ASP A 215 13.20 7.93 23.32
C ASP A 215 12.88 8.00 21.81
N ILE A 216 11.95 7.18 21.30
CA ILE A 216 11.43 7.25 19.92
C ILE A 216 9.89 7.10 19.94
N CYS A 217 9.16 8.05 19.33
CA CYS A 217 7.71 7.93 19.17
C CYS A 217 7.44 7.10 17.90
N TYR A 218 7.03 5.84 18.08
CA TYR A 218 6.63 4.95 17.00
C TYR A 218 5.12 5.05 16.81
N ASN A 219 4.68 5.37 15.60
CA ASN A 219 3.29 5.20 15.22
C ASN A 219 3.19 3.97 14.31
N GLN A 220 2.24 3.07 14.62
CA GLN A 220 1.89 2.01 13.69
C GLN A 220 0.99 2.64 12.62
N LEU A 221 1.51 2.76 11.40
CA LEU A 221 0.70 3.14 10.25
C LEU A 221 0.09 1.89 9.64
N LYS A 222 -1.23 1.91 9.46
CA LYS A 222 -1.91 0.85 8.71
C LYS A 222 -2.28 1.32 7.33
N VAL A 223 -2.18 0.43 6.36
CA VAL A 223 -2.53 0.67 4.98
C VAL A 223 -3.46 -0.45 4.55
N LEU A 224 -4.71 -0.12 4.26
CA LEU A 224 -5.71 -1.08 3.79
C LEU A 224 -5.88 -0.94 2.28
N TYR A 225 -5.76 -2.02 1.52
CA TYR A 225 -6.01 -2.04 0.08
C TYR A 225 -7.36 -2.72 -0.19
N CYS A 226 -8.33 -2.01 -0.78
CA CYS A 226 -9.67 -2.52 -1.12
C CYS A 226 -9.98 -2.27 -2.61
N GLN A 227 -10.66 -3.21 -3.29
CA GLN A 227 -11.24 -3.00 -4.64
C GLN A 227 -12.73 -2.68 -4.58
#